data_AF-A0ABD3WT80-F1
#
_entry.id   AF-A0ABD3WT80-F1
#
_cell.length_a   1.000
_cell.length_b   1.000
_cell.length_c   1.000
_cell.angle_alpha   90.00
_cell.angle_beta   90.00
_cell.angle_gamma   90.00
#
_symmetry.space_group_name_H-M   'P 1'
#
loop_
_entity.id
_entity.type
_entity.pdbx_description
1 polymer ?
#
loop_
_entity_poly.entity_id
_entity_poly.type
_entity_poly.pdbx_seq_one_letter_code
_entity_poly.pdbx_strand_id
1 'polypeptide(L)'
;MGKFGIGKPQRSKKHKKLKSVDPPAGKQRSGIKPKLNNLQPTNEDEQEIPSKVRFIMDFKGNPNIIKKIRKRKKKNTGLQDTTFTGAIELERGISRPLKPIPDFTRRNKETDKAFYSRVERETERVLIKSKLEDKFKVNLDDSVKGQLKVIRKKSRKKKEKLKERDMKKKMKKKLQKIDKMVDFSAFKDEVKFGEVVLQPPTINAKPRKAVVESSEPKPGKKSLLLKEMFKKSPEENVEKSEENNLQINAKSLAERPVGQTVKRKYLSLGEQRIADKERQSAIERYRKLKGKIMKIS
;
A
#
# COMPACT_ATOMS: atom_id res chain seq x y z
N MET A 1 -51.82 32.37 -32.43
CA MET A 1 -51.66 32.22 -30.96
C MET A 1 -50.68 31.09 -30.67
N GLY A 2 -49.45 31.43 -30.29
CA GLY A 2 -48.40 30.44 -30.00
C GLY A 2 -48.61 29.79 -28.63
N LYS A 3 -48.82 28.47 -28.62
CA LYS A 3 -48.92 27.70 -27.37
C LYS A 3 -47.51 27.46 -26.83
N PHE A 4 -47.13 28.22 -25.81
CA PHE A 4 -45.95 27.96 -24.99
C PHE A 4 -46.11 26.63 -24.27
N GLY A 5 -45.44 25.58 -24.77
CA GLY A 5 -45.32 24.31 -24.08
C GLY A 5 -44.42 24.46 -22.85
N ILE A 6 -45.02 24.39 -21.66
CA ILE A 6 -44.30 24.34 -20.39
C ILE A 6 -43.47 23.04 -20.39
N GLY A 7 -42.15 23.17 -20.54
CA GLY A 7 -41.22 22.06 -20.51
C GLY A 7 -41.33 21.30 -19.19
N LYS A 8 -41.48 19.97 -19.26
CA LYS A 8 -41.53 19.10 -18.08
C LYS A 8 -40.22 19.24 -17.28
N PRO A 9 -40.26 19.46 -15.95
CA PRO A 9 -39.05 19.60 -15.15
C PRO A 9 -38.24 18.30 -15.17
N GLN A 10 -36.95 18.44 -15.51
CA GLN A 10 -36.00 17.33 -15.58
C GLN A 10 -35.82 16.72 -14.18
N ARG A 11 -36.32 15.49 -13.98
CA ARG A 11 -36.19 14.76 -12.71
C ARG A 11 -34.71 14.67 -12.32
N SER A 12 -34.37 15.24 -11.16
CA SER A 12 -33.01 15.19 -10.65
C SER A 12 -32.62 13.74 -10.33
N LYS A 13 -31.49 13.25 -10.88
CA LYS A 13 -30.87 11.95 -10.50
C LYS A 13 -30.24 12.02 -9.10
N LYS A 14 -30.93 12.59 -8.12
CA LYS A 14 -30.44 12.79 -6.74
C LYS A 14 -30.76 11.62 -5.82
N HIS A 15 -30.77 10.39 -6.34
CA HIS A 15 -30.49 9.20 -5.54
C HIS A 15 -29.65 8.23 -6.38
N LYS A 16 -28.44 8.63 -6.76
CA LYS A 16 -27.38 7.63 -6.89
C LYS A 16 -27.15 7.13 -5.47
N LYS A 17 -27.88 6.08 -5.06
CA LYS A 17 -27.38 5.18 -4.02
C LYS A 17 -25.91 4.99 -4.37
N LEU A 18 -25.01 5.42 -3.51
CA LEU A 18 -23.61 5.05 -3.61
C LEU A 18 -23.65 3.52 -3.65
N LYS A 19 -23.60 2.93 -4.85
CA LYS A 19 -23.17 1.54 -4.97
C LYS A 19 -21.81 1.60 -4.31
N SER A 20 -21.68 0.97 -3.14
CA SER A 20 -20.38 0.72 -2.54
C SER A 20 -19.54 0.18 -3.69
N VAL A 21 -18.58 0.98 -4.14
CA VAL A 21 -17.58 0.49 -5.07
C VAL A 21 -16.84 -0.52 -4.21
N ASP A 22 -17.14 -1.79 -4.44
CA ASP A 22 -16.38 -2.86 -3.81
C ASP A 22 -14.91 -2.54 -4.08
N PRO A 23 -14.07 -2.43 -3.03
CA PRO A 23 -12.65 -2.24 -3.26
C PRO A 23 -12.19 -3.34 -4.22
N PRO A 24 -11.35 -3.00 -5.21
CA PRO A 24 -10.96 -3.91 -6.28
C PRO A 24 -10.54 -5.24 -5.66
N ALA A 25 -11.06 -6.34 -6.22
CA ALA A 25 -10.94 -7.73 -5.79
C ALA A 25 -9.47 -8.24 -5.76
N GLY A 26 -8.66 -7.64 -4.90
CA GLY A 26 -7.23 -7.88 -4.72
C GLY A 26 -6.80 -7.84 -3.25
N LYS A 27 -7.71 -7.54 -2.33
CA LYS A 27 -7.52 -7.84 -0.91
C LYS A 27 -8.48 -8.95 -0.54
N GLN A 28 -7.98 -10.18 -0.61
CA GLN A 28 -8.59 -11.34 0.06
C GLN A 28 -9.00 -10.89 1.47
N ARG A 29 -10.31 -10.89 1.77
CA ARG A 29 -10.83 -10.77 3.13
C ARG A 29 -10.64 -12.11 3.86
N SER A 30 -9.43 -12.67 3.83
CA SER A 30 -9.10 -14.01 4.35
C SER A 30 -9.11 -14.10 5.88
N GLY A 31 -9.89 -13.26 6.57
CA GLY A 31 -9.96 -13.22 8.02
C GLY A 31 -11.29 -12.74 8.60
N ILE A 32 -12.27 -12.37 7.77
CA ILE A 32 -13.61 -12.03 8.28
C ILE A 32 -14.41 -13.33 8.30
N LYS A 33 -14.36 -14.05 9.43
CA LYS A 33 -15.30 -15.15 9.66
C LYS A 33 -16.73 -14.55 9.57
N PRO A 34 -17.64 -15.13 8.77
CA PRO A 34 -19.03 -14.70 8.78
C PRO A 34 -19.56 -14.78 10.21
N LYS A 35 -20.39 -13.81 10.62
CA LYS A 35 -21.01 -13.84 11.93
C LYS A 35 -21.85 -15.12 12.01
N LEU A 36 -21.51 -16.00 12.95
CA LEU A 36 -22.14 -17.31 13.21
C LEU A 36 -23.57 -17.21 13.78
N ASN A 37 -24.30 -16.15 13.43
CA ASN A 37 -25.66 -15.96 13.91
C ASN A 37 -26.60 -16.52 12.83
N ASN A 38 -27.44 -17.48 13.21
CA ASN A 38 -28.47 -18.12 12.38
C ASN A 38 -27.95 -19.10 11.30
N LEU A 39 -26.89 -19.86 11.59
CA LEU A 39 -26.56 -21.05 10.81
C LEU A 39 -27.52 -22.18 11.17
N GLN A 40 -27.85 -23.04 10.21
CA GLN A 40 -28.55 -24.28 10.49
C GLN A 40 -27.72 -25.13 11.48
N PRO A 41 -28.36 -25.84 12.42
CA PRO A 41 -27.67 -26.79 13.30
C PRO A 41 -26.80 -27.75 12.49
N THR A 42 -25.63 -28.08 13.02
CA THR A 42 -24.69 -28.99 12.35
C THR A 42 -25.21 -30.42 12.31
N ASN A 43 -25.95 -30.84 13.35
CA ASN A 43 -26.61 -32.14 13.48
C ASN A 43 -28.08 -31.91 13.88
N GLU A 44 -29.02 -32.61 13.25
CA GLU A 44 -30.46 -32.48 13.52
C GLU A 44 -30.90 -33.27 14.77
N ASP A 45 -30.24 -34.39 15.04
CA ASP A 45 -30.60 -35.31 16.14
C ASP A 45 -29.89 -35.01 17.48
N GLU A 46 -28.87 -34.14 17.46
CA GLU A 46 -28.08 -33.80 18.65
C GLU A 46 -28.46 -32.41 19.16
N GLN A 47 -29.07 -32.33 20.34
CA GLN A 47 -29.26 -31.05 21.02
C GLN A 47 -27.96 -30.58 21.69
N GLU A 48 -27.21 -29.73 20.99
CA GLU A 48 -25.99 -29.14 21.54
C GLU A 48 -26.28 -28.24 22.75
N ILE A 49 -25.62 -28.53 23.89
CA ILE A 49 -25.67 -27.67 25.08
C ILE A 49 -25.19 -26.25 24.72
N PRO A 50 -25.94 -25.18 25.07
CA PRO A 50 -25.54 -23.80 24.78
C PRO A 50 -24.14 -23.46 25.30
N SER A 51 -23.39 -22.66 24.53
CA SER A 51 -21.98 -22.33 24.81
C SER A 51 -21.75 -21.72 26.20
N LYS A 52 -22.69 -20.91 26.70
CA LYS A 52 -22.64 -20.35 28.06
C LYS A 52 -22.72 -21.43 29.14
N VAL A 53 -23.53 -22.47 28.92
CA VAL A 53 -23.70 -23.58 29.87
C VAL A 53 -22.47 -24.49 29.83
N ARG A 54 -21.94 -24.81 28.63
CA ARG A 54 -20.64 -25.51 28.50
C ARG A 54 -19.52 -24.76 29.24
N PHE A 55 -19.44 -23.44 29.04
CA PHE A 55 -18.49 -22.60 29.76
C PHE A 55 -18.65 -22.69 31.27
N ILE A 56 -19.88 -22.73 31.82
CA ILE A 56 -20.08 -22.88 33.27
C ILE A 56 -19.66 -24.28 33.75
N MET A 57 -19.99 -25.35 33.00
CA MET A 57 -19.61 -26.72 33.34
C MET A 57 -18.09 -26.92 33.31
N ASP A 58 -17.40 -26.38 32.31
CA ASP A 58 -15.94 -26.43 32.20
C ASP A 58 -15.26 -25.75 33.39
N PHE A 59 -15.80 -24.61 33.84
CA PHE A 59 -15.29 -23.88 35.00
C PHE A 59 -15.56 -24.61 36.31
N LYS A 60 -16.69 -25.32 36.41
CA LYS A 60 -17.05 -26.10 37.60
C LYS A 60 -16.25 -27.40 37.69
N GLY A 61 -15.92 -28.03 36.55
CA GLY A 61 -15.13 -29.26 36.48
C GLY A 61 -13.61 -29.05 36.60
N ASN A 62 -13.09 -27.85 36.30
CA ASN A 62 -11.64 -27.60 36.27
C ASN A 62 -11.23 -26.26 36.92
N PRO A 63 -10.94 -26.24 38.24
CA PRO A 63 -10.56 -25.00 38.96
C PRO A 63 -9.23 -24.37 38.46
N ASN A 64 -8.42 -25.12 37.70
CA ASN A 64 -7.16 -24.66 37.12
C ASN A 64 -7.34 -23.70 35.92
N ILE A 65 -8.52 -23.68 35.28
CA ILE A 65 -8.85 -22.74 34.19
C ILE A 65 -8.86 -21.29 34.72
N ILE A 66 -9.45 -21.09 35.91
CA ILE A 66 -9.50 -19.78 36.59
C ILE A 66 -8.09 -19.26 36.89
N LYS A 67 -7.18 -20.15 37.32
CA LYS A 67 -5.77 -19.80 37.57
C LYS A 67 -5.03 -19.38 36.29
N LYS A 68 -5.26 -20.05 35.15
CA LYS A 68 -4.70 -19.67 33.84
C LYS A 68 -5.24 -18.31 33.34
N ILE A 69 -6.53 -18.04 33.51
CA ILE A 69 -7.14 -16.75 33.12
C ILE A 69 -6.58 -15.59 33.96
N ARG A 70 -6.41 -15.80 35.28
CA ARG A 70 -5.79 -14.81 36.18
C ARG A 70 -4.32 -14.55 35.84
N LYS A 71 -3.54 -15.57 35.48
CA LYS A 71 -2.13 -15.40 35.03
C LYS A 71 -2.02 -14.66 33.70
N ARG A 72 -2.99 -14.83 32.78
CA ARG A 72 -3.06 -14.05 31.53
C ARG A 72 -3.45 -12.58 31.77
N LYS A 73 -4.34 -12.29 32.72
CA LYS A 73 -4.66 -10.90 33.10
C LYS A 73 -3.45 -10.17 33.72
N LYS A 74 -2.66 -10.82 34.58
CA LYS A 74 -1.44 -10.20 35.16
C LYS A 74 -0.34 -9.86 34.14
N LYS A 75 -0.29 -10.50 32.97
CA LYS A 75 0.62 -10.10 31.87
C LYS A 75 0.09 -8.95 31.01
N ASN A 76 -1.21 -8.65 31.08
CA ASN A 76 -1.86 -7.56 30.34
C ASN A 76 -2.26 -6.36 31.21
N THR A 77 -1.97 -6.37 32.52
CA THR A 77 -2.10 -5.19 33.38
C THR A 77 -0.86 -4.31 33.32
N GLY A 78 -0.38 -4.02 32.11
CA GLY A 78 0.26 -2.76 31.82
C GLY A 78 -0.83 -1.72 31.53
N LEU A 79 -1.76 -1.54 32.48
CA LEU A 79 -2.63 -0.38 32.48
C LEU A 79 -1.77 0.71 33.10
N GLN A 80 -0.95 1.33 32.25
CA GLN A 80 -0.19 2.52 32.60
C GLN A 80 -1.18 3.54 33.12
N ASP A 81 -0.90 4.02 34.34
CA ASP A 81 -1.54 5.16 34.94
C ASP A 81 -1.55 6.36 33.98
N THR A 82 -2.46 7.27 34.28
CA THR A 82 -2.91 8.44 33.53
C THR A 82 -1.83 9.50 33.25
N THR A 83 -0.71 9.11 32.67
CA THR A 83 0.22 10.02 32.00
C THR A 83 0.49 9.46 30.62
N PHE A 84 -0.37 9.83 29.67
CA PHE A 84 -0.12 9.65 28.24
C PHE A 84 0.99 10.63 27.82
N THR A 85 2.19 10.45 28.37
CA THR A 85 3.44 11.17 28.03
C THR A 85 4.28 10.36 27.03
N GLY A 86 3.71 9.30 26.46
CA GLY A 86 4.24 8.71 25.23
C GLY A 86 3.95 9.67 24.09
N ALA A 87 4.99 10.16 23.43
CA ALA A 87 4.87 10.96 22.21
C ALA A 87 3.82 10.34 21.30
N ILE A 88 2.65 10.99 21.22
CA ILE A 88 1.55 10.54 20.37
C ILE A 88 2.14 10.55 18.96
N GLU A 89 2.39 9.37 18.40
CA GLU A 89 2.84 9.23 17.03
C GLU A 89 1.84 10.01 16.17
N LEU A 90 2.29 11.14 15.61
CA LEU A 90 1.46 11.96 14.76
C LEU A 90 1.00 11.08 13.60
N GLU A 91 -0.27 10.65 13.67
CA GLU A 91 -0.91 9.90 12.60
C GLU A 91 -0.68 10.64 11.27
N ARG A 92 -0.35 9.87 10.23
CA ARG A 92 -0.07 10.42 8.89
C ARG A 92 -1.25 11.25 8.42
N GLY A 93 -1.09 12.57 8.41
CA GLY A 93 -2.12 13.52 7.97
C GLY A 93 -2.46 14.60 8.99
N ILE A 94 -1.99 14.48 10.23
CA ILE A 94 -2.11 15.55 11.23
C ILE A 94 -1.09 16.65 10.90
N SER A 95 -1.58 17.78 10.37
CA SER A 95 -0.73 18.92 9.98
C SER A 95 -0.50 19.93 11.10
N ARG A 96 -1.27 19.86 12.20
CA ARG A 96 -1.19 20.77 13.35
C ARG A 96 -0.69 19.98 14.56
N PRO A 97 0.22 20.51 15.38
CA PRO A 97 0.62 19.82 16.61
C PRO A 97 -0.61 19.59 17.50
N LEU A 98 -0.64 18.45 18.20
CA LEU A 98 -1.70 18.16 19.15
C LEU A 98 -1.64 19.18 20.28
N LYS A 99 -2.80 19.70 20.65
CA LYS A 99 -2.93 20.62 21.78
C LYS A 99 -2.76 19.84 23.08
N PRO A 100 -2.20 20.46 24.13
CA PRO A 100 -2.13 19.82 25.43
C PRO A 100 -3.55 19.47 25.89
N ILE A 101 -3.74 18.22 26.29
CA ILE A 101 -5.00 17.72 26.81
C ILE A 101 -5.07 18.12 28.29
N PRO A 102 -6.17 18.72 28.77
CA PRO A 102 -6.34 19.00 30.20
C PRO A 102 -6.31 17.71 31.04
N ASP A 103 -5.71 17.77 32.22
CA ASP A 103 -5.69 16.63 33.14
C ASP A 103 -7.07 16.43 33.78
N PHE A 104 -7.72 15.31 33.45
CA PHE A 104 -9.04 14.94 33.95
C PHE A 104 -8.98 14.08 35.23
N THR A 105 -8.05 14.39 36.12
CA THR A 105 -7.98 13.78 37.46
C THR A 105 -8.85 14.57 38.45
N ARG A 106 -9.47 13.89 39.41
CA ARG A 106 -10.25 14.55 40.49
C ARG A 106 -9.30 15.33 41.39
N ARG A 107 -9.65 16.57 41.73
CA ARG A 107 -8.83 17.40 42.64
C ARG A 107 -9.01 16.98 44.09
N ASN A 108 -8.05 17.35 44.93
CA ASN A 108 -8.16 17.16 46.37
C ASN A 108 -9.38 17.94 46.90
N LYS A 109 -10.27 17.26 47.65
CA LYS A 109 -11.51 17.80 48.22
C LYS A 109 -12.60 18.21 47.20
N GLU A 110 -12.51 17.76 45.95
CA GLU A 110 -13.57 17.95 44.95
C GLU A 110 -14.65 16.87 45.10
N THR A 111 -15.92 17.28 45.12
CA THR A 111 -17.06 16.34 45.09
C THR A 111 -17.23 15.76 43.69
N ASP A 112 -17.82 14.57 43.57
CA ASP A 112 -17.99 13.92 42.26
C ASP A 112 -18.81 14.77 41.29
N LYS A 113 -19.86 15.43 41.77
CA LYS A 113 -20.66 16.38 40.97
C LYS A 113 -19.80 17.54 40.46
N ALA A 114 -18.98 18.14 41.30
CA ALA A 114 -18.10 19.24 40.91
C ALA A 114 -17.05 18.78 39.88
N PHE A 115 -16.53 17.56 40.03
CA PHE A 115 -15.63 16.95 39.06
C PHE A 115 -16.28 16.80 37.68
N TYR A 116 -17.47 16.19 37.61
CA TYR A 116 -18.18 16.02 36.33
C TYR A 116 -18.54 17.36 35.68
N SER A 117 -19.04 18.33 36.45
CA SER A 117 -19.31 19.67 35.93
C SER A 117 -18.05 20.39 35.43
N ARG A 118 -16.89 20.15 36.07
CA ARG A 118 -15.60 20.68 35.58
C ARG A 118 -15.19 20.02 34.28
N VAL A 119 -15.27 18.69 34.20
CA VAL A 119 -14.95 17.92 32.98
C VAL A 119 -15.82 18.40 31.82
N GLU A 120 -17.12 18.50 32.03
CA GLU A 120 -18.09 18.99 31.04
C GLU A 120 -17.69 20.39 30.54
N ARG A 121 -17.49 21.35 31.45
CA ARG A 121 -17.08 22.70 31.08
C ARG A 121 -15.76 22.77 30.31
N GLU A 122 -14.74 21.99 30.70
CA GLU A 122 -13.47 21.98 29.95
C GLU A 122 -13.64 21.35 28.56
N THR A 123 -14.42 20.28 28.44
CA THR A 123 -14.71 19.66 27.14
C THR A 123 -15.49 20.58 26.22
N GLU A 124 -16.50 21.30 26.74
CA GLU A 124 -17.24 22.31 26.00
C GLU A 124 -16.32 23.45 25.53
N ARG A 125 -15.44 23.94 26.40
CA ARG A 125 -14.45 24.97 26.04
C ARG A 125 -13.55 24.52 24.89
N VAL A 126 -13.02 23.29 24.94
CA VAL A 126 -12.17 22.74 23.87
C VAL A 126 -12.96 22.61 22.56
N LEU A 127 -14.20 22.13 22.63
CA LEU A 127 -15.08 21.99 21.47
C LEU A 127 -15.40 23.35 20.83
N ILE A 128 -15.77 24.35 21.64
CA ILE A 128 -16.05 25.71 21.19
C ILE A 128 -14.80 26.33 20.57
N LYS A 129 -13.64 26.21 21.22
CA LYS A 129 -12.35 26.69 20.72
C LYS A 129 -12.04 26.11 19.34
N SER A 130 -12.19 24.79 19.17
CA SER A 130 -11.98 24.12 17.88
C SER A 130 -12.92 24.64 16.80
N LYS A 131 -14.22 24.79 17.11
CA LYS A 131 -15.22 25.33 16.17
C LYS A 131 -14.88 26.75 15.73
N LEU A 132 -14.41 27.59 16.65
CA LEU A 132 -14.01 28.97 16.36
C LEU A 132 -12.74 29.02 15.49
N GLU A 133 -11.73 28.22 15.79
CA GLU A 133 -10.51 28.12 14.99
C GLU A 133 -10.78 27.70 13.55
N ASP A 134 -11.71 26.77 13.35
CA ASP A 134 -12.08 26.32 12.00
C ASP A 134 -12.90 27.38 11.25
N LYS A 135 -13.85 28.03 11.94
CA LYS A 135 -14.68 29.09 11.36
C LYS A 135 -13.83 30.28 10.92
N PHE A 136 -12.91 30.73 11.77
CA PHE A 136 -12.10 31.93 11.53
C PHE A 136 -10.71 31.64 10.95
N LYS A 137 -10.31 30.37 10.83
CA LYS A 137 -8.99 29.91 10.33
C LYS A 137 -7.82 30.55 11.08
N VAL A 138 -7.97 30.69 12.40
CA VAL A 138 -6.96 31.20 13.33
C VAL A 138 -6.46 30.06 14.20
N ASN A 139 -5.27 30.21 14.78
CA ASN A 139 -4.85 29.41 15.94
C ASN A 139 -5.01 30.29 17.17
N LEU A 140 -5.83 29.88 18.15
CA LEU A 140 -6.06 30.66 19.37
C LEU A 140 -4.93 30.46 20.39
N ASP A 141 -4.18 29.37 20.29
CA ASP A 141 -3.05 29.04 21.19
C ASP A 141 -1.77 29.86 20.93
N ASP A 142 -1.58 30.38 19.72
CA ASP A 142 -0.37 31.12 19.32
C ASP A 142 -0.42 32.62 19.70
N SER A 143 -1.41 33.03 20.51
CA SER A 143 -1.64 34.42 20.88
C SER A 143 -0.66 34.87 21.97
N VAL A 144 0.58 35.17 21.57
CA VAL A 144 1.64 35.59 22.52
C VAL A 144 1.40 37.02 23.05
N LYS A 145 0.58 37.86 22.38
CA LYS A 145 0.33 39.27 22.76
C LYS A 145 -1.01 39.85 22.24
N GLY A 146 -2.11 39.08 22.31
CA GLY A 146 -3.44 39.56 21.86
C GLY A 146 -3.62 39.74 20.34
N GLN A 147 -2.57 39.52 19.55
CA GLN A 147 -2.63 39.55 18.08
C GLN A 147 -2.85 38.14 17.52
N LEU A 148 -4.02 37.92 16.93
CA LEU A 148 -4.39 36.66 16.30
C LEU A 148 -3.69 36.52 14.93
N LYS A 149 -2.82 35.51 14.77
CA LYS A 149 -2.28 35.15 13.46
C LYS A 149 -3.33 34.37 12.66
N VAL A 150 -3.95 35.04 11.69
CA VAL A 150 -4.82 34.38 10.71
C VAL A 150 -3.97 33.49 9.81
N ILE A 151 -4.24 32.18 9.83
CA ILE A 151 -3.60 31.24 8.90
C ILE A 151 -4.27 31.40 7.54
N ARG A 152 -3.82 32.41 6.78
CA ARG A 152 -4.22 32.53 5.38
C ARG A 152 -3.64 31.36 4.60
N LYS A 153 -4.51 30.42 4.21
CA LYS A 153 -4.13 29.36 3.26
C LYS A 153 -3.56 30.02 2.01
N LYS A 154 -2.34 29.64 1.61
CA LYS A 154 -1.72 30.11 0.36
C LYS A 154 -2.71 29.92 -0.79
N SER A 155 -2.89 30.96 -1.62
CA SER A 155 -3.71 30.89 -2.84
C SER A 155 -3.33 29.67 -3.67
N ARG A 156 -4.31 29.09 -4.38
CA ARG A 156 -4.12 27.95 -5.27
C ARG A 156 -2.95 28.20 -6.24
N LYS A 157 -2.90 29.39 -6.84
CA LYS A 157 -1.80 29.83 -7.73
C LYS A 157 -0.43 29.77 -7.05
N LYS A 158 -0.34 30.21 -5.79
CA LYS A 158 0.91 30.17 -5.00
C LYS A 158 1.32 28.74 -4.63
N LYS A 159 0.36 27.84 -4.39
CA LYS A 159 0.63 26.41 -4.16
C LYS A 159 1.13 25.72 -5.43
N GLU A 160 0.49 25.99 -6.57
CA GLU A 160 0.89 25.44 -7.87
C GLU A 160 2.31 25.90 -8.26
N LYS A 161 2.60 27.21 -8.13
CA LYS A 161 3.96 27.75 -8.37
C LYS A 161 5.03 27.11 -7.48
N LEU A 162 4.70 26.83 -6.21
CA LEU A 162 5.64 26.14 -5.31
C LEU A 162 5.90 24.70 -5.74
N LYS A 163 4.84 23.96 -6.09
CA LYS A 163 4.97 22.57 -6.60
C LYS A 163 5.81 22.53 -7.89
N GLU A 164 5.58 23.46 -8.80
CA GLU A 164 6.33 23.55 -10.05
C GLU A 164 7.82 23.83 -9.77
N ARG A 165 8.12 24.76 -8.87
CA ARG A 165 9.50 25.06 -8.44
C ARG A 165 10.19 23.83 -7.84
N ASP A 166 9.49 23.08 -7.00
CA ASP A 166 10.05 21.87 -6.37
C ASP A 166 10.29 20.76 -7.40
N MET A 167 9.39 20.61 -8.39
CA MET A 167 9.59 19.68 -9.51
C MET A 167 10.79 20.08 -10.38
N LYS A 168 10.93 21.37 -10.73
CA LYS A 168 12.09 21.90 -11.46
C LYS A 168 13.39 21.63 -10.70
N LYS A 169 13.41 21.85 -9.38
CA LYS A 169 14.58 21.57 -8.53
C LYS A 169 14.95 20.09 -8.50
N LYS A 170 13.96 19.19 -8.46
CA LYS A 170 14.17 17.74 -8.55
C LYS A 170 14.74 17.33 -9.91
N MET A 171 14.23 17.87 -11.01
CA MET A 171 14.74 17.58 -12.35
C MET A 171 16.19 18.07 -12.50
N LYS A 172 16.50 19.31 -12.06
CA LYS A 172 17.87 19.83 -12.07
C LYS A 172 18.84 18.94 -11.30
N LYS A 173 18.45 18.45 -10.12
CA LYS A 173 19.27 17.52 -9.33
C LYS A 173 19.50 16.18 -10.04
N LYS A 174 18.53 15.69 -10.82
CA LYS A 174 18.70 14.45 -11.61
C LYS A 174 19.68 14.68 -12.77
N LEU A 175 19.53 15.77 -13.50
CA LEU A 175 20.45 16.16 -14.58
C LEU A 175 21.88 16.28 -14.06
N GLN A 176 22.09 17.01 -12.96
CA GLN A 176 23.41 17.12 -12.34
C GLN A 176 24.02 15.78 -11.90
N LYS A 177 23.19 14.80 -11.50
CA LYS A 177 23.68 13.45 -11.19
C LYS A 177 24.09 12.69 -12.46
N ILE A 178 23.36 12.88 -13.55
CA ILE A 178 23.68 12.29 -14.85
C ILE A 178 24.98 12.90 -15.35
N ASP A 179 25.11 14.23 -15.36
CA ASP A 179 26.33 14.92 -15.81
C ASP A 179 27.56 14.46 -15.01
N LYS A 180 27.44 14.38 -13.68
CA LYS A 180 28.51 13.84 -12.81
C LYS A 180 28.87 12.38 -13.07
N MET A 181 27.95 11.60 -13.62
CA MET A 181 28.15 10.19 -13.92
C MET A 181 28.70 9.98 -15.34
N VAL A 182 28.50 10.96 -16.23
CA VAL A 182 29.00 10.96 -17.61
C VAL A 182 30.41 11.55 -17.68
N ASP A 183 30.81 12.36 -16.69
CA ASP A 183 32.17 12.89 -16.58
C ASP A 183 33.16 11.78 -16.18
N PHE A 184 33.56 10.94 -17.16
CA PHE A 184 34.54 9.87 -17.00
C PHE A 184 35.98 10.38 -16.93
N SER A 185 36.19 11.70 -16.97
CA SER A 185 37.49 12.34 -16.87
C SER A 185 38.26 11.92 -15.61
N ALA A 186 37.54 11.74 -14.49
CA ALA A 186 38.12 11.29 -13.23
C ALA A 186 38.49 9.79 -13.17
N PHE A 187 38.08 8.99 -14.16
CA PHE A 187 38.39 7.54 -14.26
C PHE A 187 39.38 7.22 -15.37
N LYS A 188 40.03 8.24 -15.95
CA LYS A 188 40.98 8.07 -17.04
C LYS A 188 42.38 7.97 -16.44
N ASP A 189 42.95 6.78 -16.46
CA ASP A 189 44.34 6.56 -16.05
C ASP A 189 45.27 6.93 -17.22
N GLU A 190 46.24 7.82 -16.96
CA GLU A 190 47.27 8.19 -17.93
C GLU A 190 48.47 7.24 -17.77
N VAL A 191 48.62 6.31 -18.72
CA VAL A 191 49.69 5.30 -18.69
C VAL A 191 50.82 5.72 -19.62
N LYS A 192 52.07 5.70 -19.14
CA LYS A 192 53.25 6.05 -19.93
C LYS A 192 53.74 4.85 -20.76
N PHE A 193 54.39 5.15 -21.88
CA PHE A 193 54.91 4.11 -22.78
C PHE A 193 55.99 3.27 -22.08
N GLY A 194 55.80 1.95 -22.04
CA GLY A 194 56.67 0.99 -21.34
C GLY A 194 56.11 0.42 -20.04
N GLU A 195 54.99 0.94 -19.53
CA GLU A 195 54.28 0.39 -18.37
C GLU A 195 53.31 -0.73 -18.79
N VAL A 196 53.47 -1.92 -18.23
CA VAL A 196 52.57 -3.07 -18.47
C VAL A 196 51.43 -3.01 -17.46
N VAL A 197 50.23 -2.69 -17.93
CA VAL A 197 49.04 -2.58 -17.07
C VAL A 197 48.61 -3.96 -16.58
N LEU A 198 48.47 -4.13 -15.27
CA LEU A 198 47.91 -5.35 -14.69
C LEU A 198 46.47 -5.55 -15.18
N GLN A 199 46.14 -6.79 -15.58
CA GLN A 199 44.78 -7.16 -15.94
C GLN A 199 43.83 -6.78 -14.79
N PRO A 200 42.69 -6.11 -15.08
CA PRO A 200 41.75 -5.75 -14.04
C PRO A 200 41.28 -7.00 -13.29
N PRO A 201 41.09 -6.92 -11.96
CA PRO A 201 40.71 -8.06 -11.15
C PRO A 201 39.37 -8.63 -11.63
N THR A 202 39.32 -9.95 -11.78
CA THR A 202 38.10 -10.65 -12.15
C THR A 202 37.21 -10.82 -10.91
N ILE A 203 36.01 -10.22 -10.93
CA ILE A 203 35.04 -10.37 -9.84
C ILE A 203 34.41 -11.77 -9.95
N ASN A 204 34.99 -12.73 -9.22
CA ASN A 204 34.47 -14.09 -9.08
C ASN A 204 33.41 -14.21 -7.97
N ALA A 205 33.18 -13.12 -7.21
CA ALA A 205 32.24 -13.08 -6.10
C ALA A 205 30.78 -13.03 -6.58
N LYS A 206 29.97 -13.98 -6.10
CA LYS A 206 28.54 -14.06 -6.39
C LYS A 206 27.78 -13.02 -5.55
N PRO A 207 26.82 -12.26 -6.10
CA PRO A 207 26.01 -11.36 -5.30
C PRO A 207 25.19 -12.15 -4.28
N ARG A 208 25.10 -11.64 -3.05
CA ARG A 208 24.60 -12.31 -1.83
C ARG A 208 23.21 -12.96 -1.91
N LYS A 209 22.44 -12.73 -2.98
CA LYS A 209 21.08 -13.23 -3.20
C LYS A 209 20.85 -13.80 -4.61
N ALA A 210 21.89 -14.00 -5.42
CA ALA A 210 21.71 -14.69 -6.69
C ALA A 210 21.46 -16.19 -6.44
N VAL A 211 20.35 -16.69 -6.98
CA VAL A 211 20.08 -18.12 -7.04
C VAL A 211 21.08 -18.72 -8.04
N VAL A 212 21.86 -19.71 -7.59
CA VAL A 212 22.97 -20.30 -8.35
C VAL A 212 22.49 -21.26 -9.44
N GLU A 213 21.18 -21.55 -9.47
CA GLU A 213 20.62 -22.49 -10.42
C GLU A 213 20.76 -21.97 -11.85
N SER A 214 21.31 -22.83 -12.70
CA SER A 214 21.37 -22.75 -14.17
C SER A 214 20.02 -22.57 -14.86
N SER A 215 18.95 -22.31 -14.10
CA SER A 215 17.57 -22.19 -14.53
C SER A 215 17.12 -20.76 -14.83
N GLU A 216 17.87 -19.72 -14.45
CA GLU A 216 17.57 -18.37 -14.94
C GLU A 216 18.16 -18.19 -16.35
N PRO A 217 17.35 -17.80 -17.35
CA PRO A 217 17.82 -17.66 -18.72
C PRO A 217 18.75 -16.45 -18.82
N LYS A 218 20.04 -16.68 -18.61
CA LYS A 218 21.08 -15.72 -18.98
C LYS A 218 20.92 -15.43 -20.48
N PRO A 219 20.90 -14.15 -20.91
CA PRO A 219 20.92 -13.84 -22.33
C PRO A 219 22.14 -14.52 -22.96
N GLY A 220 21.93 -15.44 -23.90
CA GLY A 220 22.97 -16.25 -24.55
C GLY A 220 23.15 -17.70 -24.05
N LYS A 221 22.52 -18.12 -22.93
CA LYS A 221 22.59 -19.52 -22.43
C LYS A 221 21.27 -20.31 -22.55
N LYS A 222 20.32 -19.83 -23.34
CA LYS A 222 19.09 -20.59 -23.64
C LYS A 222 19.46 -21.84 -24.44
N SER A 223 18.84 -22.98 -24.15
CA SER A 223 18.91 -24.13 -25.06
C SER A 223 18.35 -23.69 -26.40
N LEU A 224 19.16 -23.75 -27.45
CA LEU A 224 18.69 -23.51 -28.81
C LEU A 224 17.77 -24.67 -29.19
N LEU A 225 16.66 -24.38 -29.86
CA LEU A 225 15.69 -25.38 -30.34
C LEU A 225 16.37 -26.55 -31.04
N LEU A 226 17.41 -26.28 -31.83
CA LEU A 226 18.18 -27.29 -32.55
C LEU A 226 18.87 -28.29 -31.61
N LYS A 227 19.40 -27.85 -30.46
CA LYS A 227 19.98 -28.75 -29.44
C LYS A 227 18.93 -29.67 -28.81
N GLU A 228 17.68 -29.24 -28.74
CA GLU A 228 16.57 -30.06 -28.22
C GLU A 228 16.08 -31.08 -29.26
N MET A 229 16.20 -30.76 -30.55
CA MET A 229 15.89 -31.70 -31.64
C MET A 229 16.92 -32.82 -31.72
N PHE A 230 18.21 -32.52 -31.53
CA PHE A 230 19.28 -33.53 -31.50
C PHE A 230 19.29 -34.40 -30.24
N LYS A 231 18.66 -33.96 -29.14
CA LYS A 231 18.50 -34.78 -27.92
C LYS A 231 17.34 -35.77 -27.98
N LYS A 232 16.49 -35.69 -29.00
CA LYS A 232 15.31 -36.55 -29.19
C LYS A 232 15.54 -37.70 -30.17
N SER A 233 16.76 -37.88 -30.68
CA SER A 233 17.11 -39.11 -31.40
C SER A 233 17.23 -40.27 -30.40
N PRO A 234 16.76 -41.48 -30.74
CA PRO A 234 16.32 -42.44 -29.75
C PRO A 234 17.42 -43.45 -29.45
N GLU A 235 18.29 -43.19 -28.47
CA GLU A 235 19.05 -44.26 -27.83
C GLU A 235 19.07 -44.05 -26.30
N GLU A 236 18.34 -44.97 -25.65
CA GLU A 236 18.49 -45.48 -24.28
C GLU A 236 17.96 -44.67 -23.07
N ASN A 237 16.85 -45.19 -22.52
CA ASN A 237 16.41 -45.02 -21.14
C ASN A 237 17.06 -46.09 -20.25
N VAL A 238 17.33 -45.76 -18.97
CA VAL A 238 17.32 -46.57 -17.70
C VAL A 238 18.15 -45.71 -16.71
N GLU A 239 17.74 -45.16 -15.56
CA GLU A 239 16.89 -45.65 -14.47
C GLU A 239 16.47 -44.49 -13.50
N LYS A 240 15.22 -44.54 -13.01
CA LYS A 240 14.63 -44.18 -11.68
C LYS A 240 15.23 -43.00 -10.88
N SER A 241 14.51 -41.86 -10.81
CA SER A 241 13.75 -41.33 -9.62
C SER A 241 14.56 -41.31 -8.31
N GLU A 242 14.91 -40.17 -7.71
CA GLU A 242 14.07 -39.22 -6.96
C GLU A 242 14.87 -37.90 -6.88
N GLU A 243 14.33 -36.71 -7.15
CA GLU A 243 13.71 -35.86 -6.14
C GLU A 243 12.81 -34.83 -6.82
N ASN A 244 11.53 -34.91 -6.50
CA ASN A 244 10.53 -33.92 -6.80
C ASN A 244 10.73 -32.69 -5.91
N ASN A 245 11.16 -31.55 -6.46
CA ASN A 245 10.69 -30.25 -5.97
C ASN A 245 10.97 -29.01 -6.83
N LEU A 246 10.99 -29.07 -8.18
CA LEU A 246 11.04 -27.84 -9.00
C LEU A 246 10.15 -27.88 -10.26
N GLN A 247 9.13 -28.74 -10.29
CA GLN A 247 8.13 -28.76 -11.37
C GLN A 247 7.00 -27.75 -11.12
N ILE A 248 7.26 -26.44 -11.15
CA ILE A 248 6.13 -25.49 -11.31
C ILE A 248 6.36 -24.41 -12.38
N ASN A 249 7.58 -23.96 -12.71
CA ASN A 249 7.70 -22.69 -13.46
C ASN A 249 8.28 -22.72 -14.88
N ALA A 250 8.83 -23.83 -15.40
CA ALA A 250 9.46 -23.83 -16.73
C ALA A 250 8.59 -24.38 -17.88
N LYS A 251 7.67 -25.32 -17.61
CA LYS A 251 6.82 -25.94 -18.65
C LYS A 251 5.78 -24.99 -19.25
N SER A 252 5.46 -23.88 -18.58
CA SER A 252 4.32 -23.06 -18.99
C SER A 252 4.58 -22.15 -20.19
N LEU A 253 5.82 -21.94 -20.67
CA LEU A 253 6.10 -21.01 -21.77
C LEU A 253 6.35 -21.69 -23.12
N ALA A 254 6.89 -22.92 -23.13
CA ALA A 254 7.29 -23.60 -24.37
C ALA A 254 6.14 -24.37 -25.05
N GLU A 255 5.08 -24.73 -24.32
CA GLU A 255 3.98 -25.56 -24.83
C GLU A 255 2.67 -24.77 -25.07
N ARG A 256 2.70 -23.43 -25.03
CA ARG A 256 1.43 -22.67 -25.17
C ARG A 256 0.92 -22.75 -26.60
N PRO A 257 -0.34 -23.19 -26.82
CA PRO A 257 -0.95 -23.13 -28.13
C PRO A 257 -1.01 -21.68 -28.62
N VAL A 258 -0.70 -21.49 -29.91
CA VAL A 258 -0.69 -20.19 -30.58
C VAL A 258 -2.05 -19.49 -30.34
N GLY A 259 -2.03 -18.34 -29.68
CA GLY A 259 -3.23 -17.55 -29.36
C GLY A 259 -3.52 -17.32 -27.87
N GLN A 260 -2.83 -17.98 -26.94
CA GLN A 260 -3.00 -17.67 -25.51
C GLN A 260 -2.24 -16.41 -25.09
N THR A 261 -2.99 -15.35 -24.74
CA THR A 261 -2.43 -14.12 -24.16
C THR A 261 -2.25 -14.25 -22.65
N VAL A 262 -1.07 -13.94 -22.16
CA VAL A 262 -0.79 -13.89 -20.72
C VAL A 262 -1.31 -12.58 -20.15
N LYS A 263 -2.04 -12.64 -19.03
CA LYS A 263 -2.46 -11.41 -18.35
C LYS A 263 -1.23 -10.63 -17.90
N ARG A 264 -1.19 -9.33 -18.21
CA ARG A 264 -0.08 -8.39 -17.89
C ARG A 264 0.54 -8.57 -16.50
N LYS A 265 -0.27 -8.86 -15.48
CA LYS A 265 0.19 -9.05 -14.09
C LYS A 265 1.10 -10.26 -13.86
N TYR A 266 1.12 -11.20 -14.79
CA TYR A 266 1.97 -12.40 -14.75
C TYR A 266 3.23 -12.28 -15.62
N LEU A 267 3.43 -11.15 -16.32
CA LEU A 267 4.69 -10.86 -17.03
C LEU A 267 5.74 -10.33 -16.06
N SER A 268 7.02 -10.59 -16.35
CA SER A 268 8.14 -9.94 -15.66
C SER A 268 8.09 -8.41 -15.85
N LEU A 269 8.68 -7.64 -14.93
CA LEU A 269 8.73 -6.18 -15.04
C LEU A 269 9.40 -5.71 -16.35
N GLY A 270 10.37 -6.45 -16.86
CA GLY A 270 11.00 -6.17 -18.15
C GLY A 270 10.02 -6.38 -19.32
N GLU A 271 9.34 -7.52 -19.34
CA GLU A 271 8.35 -7.88 -20.35
C GLU A 271 7.14 -6.94 -20.34
N GLN A 272 6.66 -6.54 -19.15
CA GLN A 272 5.58 -5.55 -19.00
C GLN A 272 5.97 -4.21 -19.65
N ARG A 273 7.21 -3.75 -19.46
CA ARG A 273 7.70 -2.50 -20.07
C ARG A 273 7.75 -2.59 -21.59
N ILE A 274 8.19 -3.74 -22.13
CA ILE A 274 8.26 -3.98 -23.57
C ILE A 274 6.85 -3.98 -24.17
N ALA A 275 5.93 -4.76 -23.59
CA ALA A 275 4.54 -4.84 -24.04
C ALA A 275 3.81 -3.49 -23.94
N ASP A 276 4.01 -2.73 -22.85
CA ASP A 276 3.39 -1.40 -22.70
C ASP A 276 3.95 -0.41 -23.73
N LYS A 277 5.25 -0.48 -24.05
CA LYS A 277 5.90 0.36 -25.08
C LYS A 277 5.37 0.05 -26.48
N GLU A 278 5.25 -1.24 -26.82
CA GLU A 278 4.69 -1.68 -28.11
C GLU A 278 3.23 -1.26 -28.27
N ARG A 279 2.43 -1.42 -27.22
CA ARG A 279 1.03 -0.97 -27.18
C ARG A 279 0.93 0.55 -27.41
N GLN A 280 1.77 1.35 -26.76
CA GLN A 280 1.79 2.80 -26.95
C GLN A 280 2.14 3.17 -28.39
N SER A 281 3.19 2.56 -28.94
CA SER A 281 3.59 2.74 -30.35
C SER A 281 2.44 2.41 -31.32
N ALA A 282 1.73 1.30 -31.11
CA ALA A 282 0.58 0.92 -31.93
C ALA A 282 -0.57 1.94 -31.85
N ILE A 283 -0.89 2.42 -30.64
CA ILE A 283 -1.92 3.44 -30.42
C ILE A 283 -1.55 4.75 -31.14
N GLU A 284 -0.29 5.18 -31.04
CA GLU A 284 0.18 6.40 -31.69
C GLU A 284 0.10 6.29 -33.22
N ARG A 285 0.54 5.16 -33.79
CA ARG A 285 0.41 4.89 -35.23
C ARG A 285 -1.05 4.91 -35.68
N TYR A 286 -1.93 4.24 -34.93
CA TYR A 286 -3.36 4.24 -35.24
C TYR A 286 -3.98 5.65 -35.17
N ARG A 287 -3.62 6.45 -34.16
CA ARG A 287 -4.07 7.84 -34.04
C ARG A 287 -3.61 8.70 -35.22
N LYS A 288 -2.36 8.52 -35.67
CA LYS A 288 -1.82 9.21 -36.84
C LYS A 288 -2.60 8.83 -38.11
N LEU A 289 -2.82 7.54 -38.33
CA LEU A 289 -3.58 7.04 -39.48
C LEU A 289 -5.04 7.54 -39.47
N LYS A 290 -5.73 7.43 -38.33
CA LYS A 290 -7.10 7.93 -38.18
C LYS A 290 -7.19 9.44 -38.37
N GLY A 291 -6.24 10.19 -37.83
CA GLY A 291 -6.14 11.63 -38.06
C GLY A 291 -5.88 12.00 -39.52
N LYS A 292 -5.16 11.16 -40.28
CA LYS A 292 -4.97 11.33 -41.72
C LYS A 292 -6.25 11.05 -42.50
N ILE A 293 -6.97 9.97 -42.16
CA ILE A 293 -8.26 9.62 -42.78
C ILE A 293 -9.29 10.74 -42.57
N MET A 294 -9.41 11.25 -41.34
CA MET A 294 -10.34 12.36 -41.02
C MET A 294 -10.00 13.70 -41.68
N LYS A 295 -8.78 13.87 -42.22
CA LYS A 295 -8.38 15.07 -42.96
C LYS A 295 -8.59 14.94 -44.47
N ILE A 296 -8.84 13.72 -44.95
CA ILE A 296 -9.07 13.41 -46.37
C ILE A 296 -10.58 13.34 -46.67
N SER A 297 -11.43 13.12 -45.66
CA SER A 297 -12.89 13.31 -45.72
C SER A 297 -13.29 14.75 -45.45
#